data_AF-A0A939J279-F1
#
_entry.id   AF-A0A939J279-F1
#
_cell.length_a   1.000
_cell.length_b   1.000
_cell.length_c   1.000
_cell.angle_alpha   90.00
_cell.angle_beta   90.00
_cell.angle_gamma   90.00
#
_symmetry.space_group_name_H-M   'P 1'
#
loop_
_entity.id
_entity.type
_entity.pdbx_description
1 polymer ?
#
loop_
_entity_poly.entity_id
_entity_poly.type
_entity_poly.pdbx_seq_one_letter_code
_entity_poly.pdbx_strand_id
1 'polypeptide(L)'
;MSELITRPTFLSRGEADWYEEKLPRAIRPYNSNPLRTLAAVFLVVFFAALLGISSAYLVIEREQPLNAVTIGPWHAYPKAGTADADPYSVAIYTRGALVPLASGEGLALIARQDSSGHLLDPTCVYRIAGQTPTARLWTLTAQDGRGHLVETLPGRVHLASQSLLRDPEGNFQITAARNPHSGNWLPLAEKAKASDGLQFVLRLYDAPVTTGAALDGVSMPQIRRLACP
;
A
#
# COMPACT_ATOMS: atom_id res chain seq x y z
N MET A 1 101.59 25.74 -9.14
CA MET A 1 101.47 26.97 -8.33
C MET A 1 100.65 27.94 -9.18
N SER A 2 99.37 28.23 -8.95
CA SER A 2 98.64 28.42 -7.69
C SER A 2 97.16 28.05 -7.88
N GLU A 3 96.58 27.32 -6.92
CA GLU A 3 95.13 27.27 -6.70
C GLU A 3 94.67 28.57 -6.05
N LEU A 4 93.44 29.00 -6.31
CA LEU A 4 92.71 29.93 -5.45
C LEU A 4 91.23 29.56 -5.41
N ILE A 5 90.80 29.30 -4.19
CA ILE A 5 89.57 28.70 -3.74
C ILE A 5 88.41 29.72 -3.74
N THR A 6 87.22 29.19 -3.99
CA THR A 6 85.87 29.76 -3.99
C THR A 6 85.51 30.70 -2.83
N ARG A 7 84.56 31.63 -3.06
CA ARG A 7 83.63 32.09 -2.02
C ARG A 7 82.19 32.07 -2.54
N PRO A 8 81.24 31.45 -1.82
CA PRO A 8 79.82 31.47 -2.16
C PRO A 8 79.18 32.79 -1.72
N THR A 9 78.31 33.33 -2.56
CA THR A 9 77.51 34.53 -2.33
C THR A 9 76.45 34.26 -1.26
N PHE A 10 76.62 34.85 -0.08
CA PHE A 10 75.58 34.88 0.95
C PHE A 10 74.52 35.92 0.57
N LEU A 11 73.31 35.47 0.25
CA LEU A 11 72.14 36.35 0.14
C LEU A 11 71.76 36.84 1.55
N SER A 12 71.74 38.16 1.73
CA SER A 12 71.27 38.84 2.94
C SER A 12 69.77 38.54 3.17
N ARG A 13 69.46 37.65 4.12
CA ARG A 13 68.08 37.51 4.65
C ARG A 13 67.81 38.67 5.60
N GLY A 14 66.75 39.42 5.34
CA GLY A 14 66.35 40.54 6.19
C GLY A 14 65.72 40.05 7.49
N GLU A 15 65.81 40.86 8.54
CA GLU A 15 65.28 40.55 9.87
C GLU A 15 63.74 40.39 9.92
N ALA A 16 63.05 40.77 8.84
CA ALA A 16 61.62 40.53 8.63
C ALA A 16 61.27 39.09 8.21
N ASP A 17 62.24 38.30 7.70
CA ASP A 17 61.99 36.91 7.26
C ASP A 17 61.79 35.93 8.43
N TRP A 18 62.08 36.33 9.68
CA TRP A 18 61.96 35.48 10.87
C TRP A 18 60.52 35.29 11.35
N TYR A 19 59.57 36.13 10.91
CA TYR A 19 58.16 36.04 11.28
C TYR A 19 57.28 35.35 10.22
N GLU A 20 57.84 35.03 9.05
CA GLU A 20 57.18 34.20 8.02
C GLU A 20 57.26 32.73 8.42
N GLU A 21 56.67 32.39 9.57
CA GLU A 21 56.45 31.01 9.98
C GLU A 21 55.32 30.46 9.09
N LYS A 22 55.70 29.95 7.91
CA LYS A 22 54.78 29.22 7.02
C LYS A 22 54.25 28.01 7.79
N LEU A 23 53.09 28.20 8.43
CA LEU A 23 52.40 27.14 9.17
C LEU A 23 52.34 25.87 8.31
N PRO A 24 52.74 24.70 8.85
CA PRO A 24 52.67 23.45 8.11
C PRO A 24 51.25 23.22 7.62
N ARG A 25 51.08 22.65 6.41
CA ARG A 25 49.76 22.45 5.76
C ARG A 25 48.70 21.82 6.67
N ALA A 26 49.10 21.06 7.68
CA ALA A 26 48.24 20.40 8.65
C ALA A 26 47.52 21.36 9.64
N ILE A 27 48.04 22.58 9.87
CA ILE A 27 47.49 23.54 10.86
C ILE A 27 46.84 24.76 10.17
N ARG A 28 46.71 24.74 8.84
CA ARG A 28 46.04 25.83 8.12
C ARG A 28 44.55 25.80 8.48
N PRO A 29 43.96 26.89 8.99
CA PRO A 29 42.52 26.94 9.22
C PRO A 29 41.80 26.66 7.91
N TYR A 30 40.89 25.69 7.93
CA TYR A 30 40.06 25.36 6.78
C TYR A 30 39.09 26.53 6.54
N ASN A 31 39.47 27.46 5.66
CA ASN A 31 38.57 28.51 5.19
C ASN A 31 37.49 27.88 4.30
N SER A 32 36.44 27.35 4.91
CA SER A 32 35.25 26.93 4.19
C SER A 32 34.57 28.16 3.63
N ASN A 33 34.48 28.30 2.30
CA ASN A 33 33.64 29.33 1.70
C ASN A 33 32.20 29.13 2.19
N PRO A 34 31.62 30.05 2.97
CA PRO A 34 30.33 29.83 3.64
C PRO A 34 29.21 29.57 2.62
N LEU A 35 29.28 30.21 1.44
CA LEU A 35 28.38 29.96 0.32
C LEU A 35 28.46 28.52 -0.21
N ARG A 36 29.66 27.93 -0.26
CA ARG A 36 29.85 26.54 -0.71
C ARG A 36 29.30 25.56 0.32
N THR A 37 29.52 25.82 1.60
CA THR A 37 28.96 25.00 2.68
C THR A 37 27.44 25.06 2.70
N LEU A 38 26.85 26.27 2.57
CA LEU A 38 25.40 26.44 2.48
C LEU A 38 24.81 25.75 1.25
N ALA A 39 25.45 25.88 0.09
CA ALA A 39 25.01 25.18 -1.13
C ALA A 39 25.06 23.66 -0.96
N ALA A 40 26.11 23.12 -0.34
CA ALA A 40 26.23 21.69 -0.06
C ALA A 40 25.15 21.20 0.91
N VAL A 41 24.90 21.91 2.01
CA VAL A 41 23.83 21.58 2.97
C VAL A 41 22.46 21.64 2.32
N PHE A 42 22.19 22.70 1.54
CA PHE A 42 20.93 22.82 0.81
C PHE A 42 20.72 21.66 -0.16
N LEU A 43 21.75 21.29 -0.92
CA LEU A 43 21.70 20.18 -1.86
C LEU A 43 21.41 18.85 -1.14
N VAL A 44 22.07 18.60 0.00
CA VAL A 44 21.82 17.40 0.82
C VAL A 44 20.38 17.38 1.33
N VAL A 45 19.88 18.48 1.90
CA VAL A 45 18.49 18.58 2.40
C VAL A 45 17.50 18.41 1.26
N PHE A 46 17.76 19.01 0.09
CA PHE A 46 16.91 18.89 -1.09
C PHE A 46 16.80 17.45 -1.58
N PHE A 47 17.93 16.76 -1.76
CA PHE A 47 17.89 15.36 -2.20
C PHE A 47 17.30 14.42 -1.14
N ALA A 48 17.57 14.66 0.14
CA ALA A 48 16.96 13.90 1.23
C ALA A 48 15.44 14.08 1.25
N ALA A 49 14.95 15.31 1.12
CA ALA A 49 13.52 15.61 1.04
C ALA A 49 12.89 15.00 -0.21
N LEU A 50 13.54 15.12 -1.37
CA LEU A 50 13.06 14.55 -2.62
C LEU A 50 12.92 13.02 -2.51
N LEU A 51 13.95 12.33 -2.04
CA LEU A 51 13.93 10.88 -1.84
C LEU A 51 12.88 10.46 -0.80
N GLY A 52 12.77 11.19 0.31
CA GLY A 52 11.79 10.94 1.36
C GLY A 52 10.35 11.09 0.85
N ILE A 53 10.05 12.18 0.15
CA ILE A 53 8.71 12.44 -0.42
C ILE A 53 8.40 11.43 -1.52
N SER A 54 9.33 11.16 -2.44
CA SER A 54 9.12 10.19 -3.52
C SER A 54 8.87 8.78 -2.98
N SER A 55 9.63 8.34 -1.98
CA SER A 55 9.41 7.03 -1.37
C SER A 55 8.06 6.93 -0.66
N ALA A 56 7.69 7.94 0.12
CA ALA A 56 6.36 8.01 0.76
C ALA A 56 5.23 8.03 -0.28
N TYR A 57 5.38 8.80 -1.36
CA TYR A 57 4.42 8.86 -2.45
C TYR A 57 4.18 7.48 -3.08
N LEU A 58 5.24 6.74 -3.39
CA LEU A 58 5.15 5.40 -3.96
C LEU A 58 4.49 4.39 -3.03
N VAL A 59 4.64 4.54 -1.72
CA VAL A 59 3.95 3.68 -0.74
C VAL A 59 2.46 4.03 -0.67
N ILE A 60 2.11 5.32 -0.65
CA ILE A 60 0.71 5.79 -0.61
C ILE A 60 -0.02 5.49 -1.93
N GLU A 61 0.70 5.42 -3.04
CA GLU A 61 0.13 5.03 -4.34
C GLU A 61 -0.31 3.55 -4.36
N ARG A 62 0.15 2.74 -3.39
CA ARG A 62 -0.45 1.43 -3.17
C ARG A 62 -1.84 1.58 -2.58
N GLU A 63 -2.81 0.92 -3.20
CA GLU A 63 -4.20 0.92 -2.75
C GLU A 63 -4.47 0.04 -1.52
N GLN A 64 -3.42 -0.57 -0.95
CA GLN A 64 -3.54 -1.48 0.18
C GLN A 64 -2.83 -0.89 1.40
N PRO A 65 -3.57 -0.64 2.49
CA PRO A 65 -2.98 -0.28 3.76
C PRO A 65 -2.02 -1.37 4.27
N LEU A 66 -1.19 -1.00 5.24
CA LEU A 66 -0.30 -1.94 5.89
C LEU A 66 -1.06 -2.73 6.96
N ASN A 67 -0.50 -3.86 7.41
CA ASN A 67 -1.02 -4.66 8.52
C ASN A 67 -2.42 -5.26 8.29
N ALA A 68 -2.65 -5.86 7.13
CA ALA A 68 -3.86 -6.62 6.86
C ALA A 68 -3.97 -7.85 7.77
N VAL A 69 -5.15 -8.07 8.35
CA VAL A 69 -5.54 -9.37 8.92
C VAL A 69 -6.02 -10.25 7.78
N THR A 70 -5.47 -11.46 7.66
CA THR A 70 -5.71 -12.37 6.52
C THR A 70 -6.45 -13.62 6.98
N ILE A 71 -7.53 -13.99 6.29
CA ILE A 71 -8.37 -15.16 6.56
C ILE A 71 -8.69 -15.85 5.24
N GLY A 72 -7.93 -16.90 4.90
CA GLY A 72 -8.00 -17.50 3.57
C GLY A 72 -7.69 -16.45 2.48
N PRO A 73 -8.54 -16.30 1.44
CA PRO A 73 -8.32 -15.31 0.38
C PRO A 73 -8.71 -13.87 0.77
N TRP A 74 -9.22 -13.66 1.98
CA TRP A 74 -9.79 -12.38 2.42
C TRP A 74 -8.83 -11.60 3.31
N HIS A 75 -8.74 -10.30 3.07
CA HIS A 75 -7.93 -9.36 3.84
C HIS A 75 -8.81 -8.27 4.45
N ALA A 76 -8.56 -7.92 5.71
CA ALA A 76 -9.30 -6.89 6.45
C ALA A 76 -8.36 -5.93 7.17
N TYR A 77 -8.80 -4.68 7.36
CA TYR A 77 -8.04 -3.61 8.03
C TYR A 77 -8.84 -3.05 9.21
N PRO A 78 -8.97 -3.81 10.30
CA PRO A 78 -9.88 -3.45 11.40
C PRO A 78 -9.50 -2.15 12.12
N LYS A 79 -8.22 -1.78 12.12
CA LYS A 79 -7.72 -0.55 12.78
C LYS A 79 -7.83 0.70 11.92
N ALA A 80 -8.10 0.57 10.62
CA ALA A 80 -8.03 1.70 9.68
C ALA A 80 -9.03 2.84 9.98
N GLY A 81 -10.17 2.53 10.61
CA GLY A 81 -11.18 3.51 11.02
C GLY A 81 -11.13 3.90 12.50
N THR A 82 -9.99 3.67 13.18
CA THR A 82 -9.83 3.91 14.61
C THR A 82 -8.75 4.94 14.90
N ALA A 83 -8.66 5.42 16.14
CA ALA A 83 -7.56 6.28 16.58
C ALA A 83 -6.17 5.61 16.47
N ASP A 84 -6.13 4.28 16.44
CA ASP A 84 -4.91 3.47 16.31
C ASP A 84 -4.52 3.18 14.84
N ALA A 85 -5.15 3.85 13.87
CA ALA A 85 -4.82 3.70 12.45
C ALA A 85 -3.37 4.15 12.19
N ASP A 86 -2.62 3.35 11.42
CA ASP A 86 -1.27 3.75 11.04
C ASP A 86 -1.28 4.92 10.03
N PRO A 87 -0.22 5.76 9.97
CA PRO A 87 -0.19 6.92 9.11
C PRO A 87 -0.39 6.63 7.62
N TYR A 88 0.02 5.44 7.14
CA TYR A 88 -0.15 5.07 5.73
C TYR A 88 -1.60 4.69 5.43
N SER A 89 -2.26 3.94 6.32
CA SER A 89 -3.71 3.71 6.25
C SER A 89 -4.45 5.05 6.12
N VAL A 90 -4.20 5.99 7.03
CA VAL A 90 -4.86 7.32 7.01
C VAL A 90 -4.63 8.03 5.69
N ALA A 91 -3.39 8.04 5.19
CA ALA A 91 -3.05 8.68 3.92
C ALA A 91 -3.75 8.03 2.71
N ILE A 92 -3.78 6.70 2.64
CA ILE A 92 -4.42 5.94 1.53
C ILE A 92 -5.92 6.19 1.52
N TYR A 93 -6.60 6.04 2.66
CA TYR A 93 -8.05 6.25 2.76
C TYR A 93 -8.43 7.70 2.46
N THR A 94 -7.69 8.68 3.00
CA THR A 94 -7.95 10.11 2.76
C THR A 94 -7.77 10.48 1.29
N ARG A 95 -6.71 9.99 0.64
CA ARG A 95 -6.47 10.24 -0.80
C ARG A 95 -7.55 9.61 -1.67
N GLY A 96 -8.02 8.41 -1.33
CA GLY A 96 -9.09 7.72 -2.05
C GLY A 96 -10.48 8.29 -1.77
N ALA A 97 -10.63 9.28 -0.88
CA ALA A 97 -11.91 9.74 -0.35
C ALA A 97 -12.77 8.57 0.18
N LEU A 98 -12.11 7.57 0.76
CA LEU A 98 -12.73 6.37 1.29
C LEU A 98 -12.89 6.52 2.81
N VAL A 99 -14.10 6.29 3.31
CA VAL A 99 -14.37 6.27 4.75
C VAL A 99 -14.37 4.80 5.22
N PRO A 100 -13.37 4.36 5.99
CA PRO A 100 -13.39 3.03 6.59
C PRO A 100 -14.53 2.94 7.62
N LEU A 101 -15.10 1.75 7.78
CA LEU A 101 -16.07 1.48 8.84
C LEU A 101 -15.35 1.52 10.19
N ALA A 102 -15.94 2.21 11.18
CA ALA A 102 -15.37 2.26 12.52
C ALA A 102 -15.63 0.94 13.27
N SER A 103 -14.89 0.72 14.37
CA SER A 103 -15.14 -0.40 15.28
C SER A 103 -16.59 -0.37 15.77
N GLY A 104 -17.28 -1.51 15.70
CA GLY A 104 -18.70 -1.62 16.03
C GLY A 104 -19.67 -1.31 14.88
N GLU A 105 -19.29 -0.53 13.86
CA GLU A 105 -20.16 -0.25 12.71
C GLU A 105 -20.16 -1.39 11.70
N GLY A 106 -18.97 -1.88 11.36
CA GLY A 106 -18.80 -2.93 10.37
C GLY A 106 -17.36 -3.27 10.02
N LEU A 107 -17.17 -4.24 9.13
CA LEU A 107 -15.87 -4.67 8.64
C LEU A 107 -15.93 -4.95 7.14
N ALA A 108 -15.00 -4.40 6.38
CA ALA A 108 -14.81 -4.74 4.97
C ALA A 108 -13.68 -5.76 4.83
N LEU A 109 -13.99 -6.88 4.18
CA LEU A 109 -13.04 -7.91 3.79
C LEU A 109 -12.90 -7.90 2.27
N ILE A 110 -11.66 -7.88 1.79
CA ILE A 110 -11.33 -7.75 0.38
C ILE A 110 -10.56 -9.00 -0.06
N ALA A 111 -11.02 -9.65 -1.12
CA ALA A 111 -10.30 -10.73 -1.78
C ALA A 111 -9.87 -10.30 -3.18
N ARG A 112 -8.56 -10.36 -3.45
CA ARG A 112 -7.95 -10.16 -4.78
C ARG A 112 -7.45 -11.45 -5.41
N GLN A 113 -7.46 -12.54 -4.64
CA GLN A 113 -7.06 -13.87 -5.07
C GLN A 113 -8.18 -14.87 -4.77
N ASP A 114 -8.18 -15.98 -5.49
CA ASP A 114 -8.98 -17.14 -5.14
C ASP A 114 -8.35 -17.93 -3.98
N SER A 115 -9.08 -18.92 -3.45
CA SER A 115 -8.60 -19.77 -2.35
C SER A 115 -7.37 -20.61 -2.71
N SER A 116 -7.00 -20.70 -3.99
CA SER A 116 -5.80 -21.39 -4.46
C SER A 116 -4.62 -20.41 -4.68
N GLY A 117 -4.80 -19.12 -4.38
CA GLY A 117 -3.77 -18.08 -4.51
C GLY A 117 -3.65 -17.45 -5.91
N HIS A 118 -4.56 -17.75 -6.85
CA HIS A 118 -4.51 -17.10 -8.16
C HIS A 118 -5.19 -15.74 -8.12
N LEU A 119 -4.58 -14.73 -8.74
CA LEU A 119 -5.20 -13.40 -8.90
C LEU A 119 -6.55 -13.52 -9.61
N LEU A 120 -7.54 -12.82 -9.09
CA LEU A 120 -8.88 -12.77 -9.67
C LEU A 120 -8.84 -12.00 -11.00
N ASP A 121 -9.37 -12.64 -12.03
CA ASP A 121 -9.56 -12.10 -13.36
C ASP A 121 -11.08 -11.88 -13.61
N PRO A 122 -11.51 -10.67 -14.03
CA PRO A 122 -12.92 -10.34 -14.24
C PRO A 122 -13.55 -11.02 -15.48
N THR A 123 -12.77 -11.74 -16.29
CA THR A 123 -13.23 -12.52 -17.44
C THR A 123 -13.62 -13.96 -17.08
N CYS A 124 -13.21 -14.45 -15.90
CA CYS A 124 -13.48 -15.80 -15.44
C CYS A 124 -14.81 -15.92 -14.66
N VAL A 125 -15.20 -17.17 -14.38
CA VAL A 125 -16.35 -17.54 -13.55
C VAL A 125 -15.85 -18.07 -12.20
N TYR A 126 -16.42 -17.57 -11.11
CA TYR A 126 -16.07 -17.99 -9.75
C TYR A 126 -17.28 -18.53 -8.98
N ARG A 127 -17.02 -19.47 -8.09
CA ARG A 127 -17.93 -19.90 -7.03
C ARG A 127 -17.44 -19.34 -5.70
N ILE A 128 -18.31 -18.60 -5.03
CA ILE A 128 -18.09 -18.11 -3.67
C ILE A 128 -19.07 -18.86 -2.77
N ALA A 129 -18.57 -19.72 -1.89
CA ALA A 129 -19.42 -20.63 -1.13
C ALA A 129 -18.95 -20.85 0.31
N GLY A 130 -19.91 -21.13 1.19
CA GLY A 130 -19.69 -21.42 2.60
C GLY A 130 -20.54 -20.51 3.49
N GLN A 131 -19.94 -20.12 4.62
CA GLN A 131 -20.55 -19.25 5.62
C GLN A 131 -19.75 -17.96 5.75
N THR A 132 -20.38 -16.94 6.31
CA THR A 132 -19.74 -15.68 6.70
C THR A 132 -19.70 -15.59 8.23
N PRO A 133 -18.86 -14.69 8.79
CA PRO A 133 -19.00 -14.29 10.17
C PRO A 133 -20.44 -13.87 10.47
N THR A 134 -20.87 -14.07 11.71
CA THR A 134 -22.19 -13.61 12.17
C THR A 134 -22.27 -12.10 12.06
N ALA A 135 -23.30 -11.61 11.38
CA ALA A 135 -23.55 -10.18 11.15
C ALA A 135 -25.05 -9.98 10.93
N ARG A 136 -25.59 -8.82 11.33
CA ARG A 136 -27.00 -8.48 11.06
C ARG A 136 -27.29 -8.37 9.57
N LEU A 137 -26.33 -7.83 8.81
CA LEU A 137 -26.39 -7.71 7.35
C LEU A 137 -24.97 -7.88 6.80
N TRP A 138 -24.87 -8.47 5.62
CA TRP A 138 -23.66 -8.33 4.81
C TRP A 138 -23.99 -8.09 3.35
N THR A 139 -23.08 -7.42 2.65
CA THR A 139 -23.14 -7.21 1.20
C THR A 139 -21.88 -7.72 0.53
N LEU A 140 -22.03 -8.20 -0.70
CA LEU A 140 -20.93 -8.64 -1.55
C LEU A 140 -20.96 -7.86 -2.86
N THR A 141 -19.86 -7.19 -3.19
CA THR A 141 -19.68 -6.43 -4.43
C THR A 141 -18.48 -6.95 -5.21
N ALA A 142 -18.58 -6.92 -6.54
CA ALA A 142 -17.44 -7.04 -7.44
C ALA A 142 -16.96 -5.64 -7.83
N GLN A 143 -15.65 -5.41 -7.75
CA GLN A 143 -15.00 -4.15 -8.11
C GLN A 143 -13.82 -4.43 -9.04
N ASP A 144 -13.36 -3.42 -9.76
CA ASP A 144 -12.12 -3.51 -10.54
C ASP A 144 -10.89 -3.66 -9.61
N GLY A 145 -9.71 -3.88 -10.20
CA GLY A 145 -8.46 -3.99 -9.46
C GLY A 145 -8.13 -2.75 -8.61
N ARG A 146 -8.75 -1.60 -8.92
CA ARG A 146 -8.57 -0.29 -8.27
C ARG A 146 -9.60 0.01 -7.17
N GLY A 147 -10.57 -0.89 -6.98
CA GLY A 147 -11.65 -0.74 -6.00
C GLY A 147 -12.83 0.13 -6.43
N HIS A 148 -12.97 0.44 -7.72
CA HIS A 148 -14.15 1.10 -8.25
C HIS A 148 -15.28 0.11 -8.55
N LEU A 149 -16.52 0.57 -8.41
CA LEU A 149 -17.67 -0.16 -8.91
C LEU A 149 -17.64 -0.17 -10.44
N VAL A 150 -18.06 -1.29 -11.02
CA VAL A 150 -18.05 -1.52 -12.46
C VAL A 150 -19.47 -1.56 -13.00
N GLU A 151 -19.63 -1.15 -14.25
CA GLU A 151 -20.89 -1.31 -14.98
C GLU A 151 -21.17 -2.79 -15.24
N THR A 152 -22.40 -3.21 -15.00
CA THR A 152 -22.85 -4.60 -15.15
C THR A 152 -24.06 -4.65 -16.06
N LEU A 153 -24.25 -5.77 -16.77
CA LEU A 153 -25.40 -5.99 -17.65
C LEU A 153 -26.77 -5.64 -17.02
N PRO A 154 -27.09 -6.07 -15.78
CA PRO A 154 -28.37 -5.74 -15.16
C PRO A 154 -28.37 -4.41 -14.37
N GLY A 155 -27.28 -3.65 -14.36
CA GLY A 155 -27.08 -2.46 -13.51
C GLY A 155 -26.95 -2.75 -12.00
N ARG A 156 -27.23 -3.98 -11.54
CA ARG A 156 -27.04 -4.40 -10.15
C ARG A 156 -25.56 -4.68 -9.88
N VAL A 157 -24.98 -4.02 -8.88
CA VAL A 157 -23.54 -4.17 -8.55
C VAL A 157 -23.25 -4.93 -7.26
N HIS A 158 -24.28 -5.39 -6.56
CA HIS A 158 -24.13 -6.04 -5.26
C HIS A 158 -25.14 -7.17 -5.03
N LEU A 159 -24.81 -8.04 -4.07
CA LEU A 159 -25.74 -8.95 -3.39
C LEU A 159 -25.83 -8.57 -1.91
N ALA A 160 -26.98 -8.86 -1.30
CA ALA A 160 -27.21 -8.64 0.13
C ALA A 160 -27.63 -9.96 0.80
N SER A 161 -27.25 -10.15 2.06
CA SER A 161 -27.49 -11.40 2.79
C SER A 161 -28.96 -11.79 2.95
N GLN A 162 -29.85 -10.79 2.92
CA GLN A 162 -31.30 -10.93 3.10
C GLN A 162 -32.04 -11.48 1.88
N SER A 163 -31.49 -11.27 0.68
CA SER A 163 -32.10 -11.71 -0.59
C SER A 163 -31.43 -12.97 -1.15
N LEU A 164 -30.63 -13.64 -0.33
CA LEU A 164 -29.78 -14.75 -0.74
C LEU A 164 -30.47 -16.10 -0.52
N LEU A 165 -30.45 -16.96 -1.53
CA LEU A 165 -30.84 -18.36 -1.42
C LEU A 165 -29.80 -19.13 -0.62
N ARG A 166 -30.26 -19.97 0.32
CA ARG A 166 -29.42 -20.76 1.22
C ARG A 166 -29.89 -22.21 1.25
N ASP A 167 -28.97 -23.10 1.56
CA ASP A 167 -29.30 -24.49 1.87
C ASP A 167 -29.90 -24.59 3.31
N PRO A 168 -30.48 -25.75 3.69
CA PRO A 168 -31.01 -25.97 5.03
C PRO A 168 -29.99 -25.78 6.16
N GLU A 169 -28.71 -25.98 5.87
CA GLU A 169 -27.58 -25.80 6.79
C GLU A 169 -27.13 -24.32 6.89
N GLY A 170 -27.78 -23.42 6.14
CA GLY A 170 -27.53 -21.98 6.14
C GLY A 170 -26.34 -21.52 5.29
N ASN A 171 -25.66 -22.44 4.60
CA ASN A 171 -24.61 -22.09 3.65
C ASN A 171 -25.23 -21.46 2.42
N PHE A 172 -24.42 -20.66 1.75
CA PHE A 172 -24.76 -20.13 0.45
C PHE A 172 -23.75 -20.54 -0.60
N GLN A 173 -24.22 -20.48 -1.84
CA GLN A 173 -23.38 -20.53 -3.01
C GLN A 173 -23.73 -19.36 -3.91
N ILE A 174 -22.72 -18.57 -4.28
CA ILE A 174 -22.81 -17.46 -5.22
C ILE A 174 -21.96 -17.81 -6.43
N THR A 175 -22.51 -17.64 -7.62
CA THR A 175 -21.76 -17.68 -8.87
C THR A 175 -21.45 -16.24 -9.28
N ALA A 176 -20.17 -15.88 -9.34
CA ALA A 176 -19.74 -14.59 -9.86
C ALA A 176 -19.31 -14.76 -11.32
N ALA A 177 -20.02 -14.10 -12.24
CA ALA A 177 -19.81 -14.24 -13.67
C ALA A 177 -20.34 -13.02 -14.42
N ARG A 178 -19.80 -12.78 -15.63
CA ARG A 178 -20.33 -11.74 -16.54
C ARG A 178 -21.73 -12.10 -17.04
N ASN A 179 -21.93 -13.33 -17.47
CA ASN A 179 -23.21 -13.79 -18.02
C ASN A 179 -24.19 -14.16 -16.89
N PRO A 180 -25.51 -14.06 -17.12
CA PRO A 180 -26.51 -14.47 -16.15
C PRO A 180 -26.38 -15.94 -15.74
N HIS A 181 -26.48 -16.20 -14.43
CA HIS A 181 -26.56 -17.54 -13.86
C HIS A 181 -27.80 -17.68 -12.96
N SER A 182 -28.30 -18.91 -12.83
CA SER A 182 -29.38 -19.24 -11.91
C SER A 182 -28.94 -19.14 -10.45
N GLY A 183 -29.90 -18.84 -9.57
CA GLY A 183 -29.67 -18.75 -8.13
C GLY A 183 -29.00 -17.44 -7.73
N ASN A 184 -28.09 -17.50 -6.75
CA ASN A 184 -27.36 -16.30 -6.32
C ASN A 184 -26.26 -15.98 -7.34
N TRP A 185 -26.53 -15.00 -8.20
CA TRP A 185 -25.58 -14.56 -9.22
C TRP A 185 -25.05 -13.16 -8.89
N LEU A 186 -23.74 -13.05 -8.73
CA LEU A 186 -23.05 -11.77 -8.62
C LEU A 186 -22.55 -11.37 -10.01
N PRO A 187 -23.14 -10.32 -10.63
CA PRO A 187 -22.69 -9.87 -11.94
C PRO A 187 -21.28 -9.27 -11.86
N LEU A 188 -20.45 -9.64 -12.83
CA LEU A 188 -19.14 -9.01 -13.07
C LEU A 188 -19.27 -7.93 -14.15
N ALA A 189 -18.19 -7.18 -14.36
CA ALA A 189 -18.13 -6.11 -15.36
C ALA A 189 -18.56 -6.61 -16.75
N GLU A 190 -19.47 -5.87 -17.40
CA GLU A 190 -19.99 -6.21 -18.73
C GLU A 190 -18.86 -6.27 -19.77
N LYS A 191 -17.98 -5.27 -19.74
CA LYS A 191 -16.90 -5.09 -20.72
C LYS A 191 -15.52 -5.20 -20.05
N ALA A 192 -15.30 -6.26 -19.29
CA ALA A 192 -14.03 -6.48 -18.61
C ALA A 192 -12.93 -7.04 -19.52
N LYS A 193 -11.70 -6.57 -19.29
CA LYS A 193 -10.44 -7.17 -19.74
C LYS A 193 -9.70 -7.74 -18.53
N ALA A 194 -8.87 -8.75 -18.74
CA ALA A 194 -8.04 -9.32 -17.68
C ALA A 194 -7.19 -8.25 -16.95
N SER A 195 -6.72 -7.24 -17.69
CA SER A 195 -5.93 -6.11 -17.17
C SER A 195 -6.68 -5.21 -16.20
N ASP A 196 -8.01 -5.21 -16.21
CA ASP A 196 -8.82 -4.35 -15.34
C ASP A 196 -8.76 -4.82 -13.89
N GLY A 197 -8.38 -6.09 -13.68
CA GLY A 197 -8.35 -6.73 -12.38
C GLY A 197 -9.75 -6.96 -11.80
N LEU A 198 -9.81 -7.74 -10.73
CA LEU A 198 -11.03 -8.01 -10.00
C LEU A 198 -10.73 -8.09 -8.51
N GLN A 199 -11.60 -7.49 -7.71
CA GLN A 199 -11.67 -7.81 -6.29
C GLN A 199 -13.11 -8.01 -5.84
N PHE A 200 -13.28 -8.95 -4.91
CA PHE A 200 -14.53 -9.11 -4.19
C PHE A 200 -14.43 -8.39 -2.86
N VAL A 201 -15.45 -7.60 -2.52
CA VAL A 201 -15.53 -6.90 -1.24
C VAL A 201 -16.77 -7.35 -0.50
N LEU A 202 -16.55 -8.05 0.62
CA LEU A 202 -17.57 -8.48 1.57
C LEU A 202 -17.62 -7.46 2.71
N ARG A 203 -18.74 -6.77 2.87
CA ARG A 203 -18.95 -5.83 3.98
C ARG A 203 -19.90 -6.45 4.98
N LEU A 204 -19.45 -6.56 6.22
CA LEU A 204 -20.23 -7.00 7.37
C LEU A 204 -20.70 -5.76 8.13
N TYR A 205 -21.97 -5.71 8.49
CA TYR A 205 -22.56 -4.63 9.27
C TYR A 205 -23.06 -5.19 10.59
N ASP A 206 -22.74 -4.51 11.68
CA ASP A 206 -23.18 -4.89 13.03
C ASP A 206 -22.84 -6.38 13.31
N ALA A 207 -21.52 -6.65 13.34
CA ALA A 207 -20.95 -7.98 13.47
C ALA A 207 -20.03 -8.04 14.70
N PRO A 208 -20.12 -9.04 15.60
CA PRO A 208 -19.28 -9.11 16.80
C PRO A 208 -17.77 -9.09 16.52
N VAL A 209 -17.37 -9.50 15.32
CA VAL A 209 -15.98 -9.46 14.85
C VAL A 209 -15.42 -8.04 14.72
N THR A 210 -16.27 -7.00 14.78
CA THR A 210 -15.87 -5.58 14.67
C THR A 210 -15.50 -4.95 16.02
N THR A 211 -15.78 -5.62 17.13
CA THR A 211 -15.65 -5.06 18.51
C THR A 211 -14.60 -5.78 19.37
N GLY A 212 -13.75 -6.62 18.78
CA GLY A 212 -12.61 -7.23 19.47
C GLY A 212 -12.65 -8.75 19.60
N ALA A 213 -13.65 -9.43 19.04
CA ALA A 213 -13.50 -10.87 18.80
C ALA A 213 -12.38 -11.08 17.79
N ALA A 214 -11.46 -12.00 18.08
CA ALA A 214 -10.39 -12.33 17.15
C ALA A 214 -11.01 -12.75 15.81
N LEU A 215 -10.49 -12.19 14.72
CA LEU A 215 -10.76 -12.66 13.36
C LEU A 215 -10.24 -14.11 13.15
N ASP A 216 -9.47 -14.62 14.11
CA ASP A 216 -8.92 -15.96 14.13
C ASP A 216 -10.01 -17.02 14.36
N GLY A 217 -10.08 -18.00 13.45
CA GLY A 217 -11.04 -19.10 13.53
C GLY A 217 -12.44 -18.79 13.01
N VAL A 218 -12.67 -17.59 12.44
CA VAL A 218 -13.96 -17.25 11.87
C VAL A 218 -14.15 -17.90 10.50
N SER A 219 -15.31 -18.51 10.28
CA SER A 219 -15.70 -19.09 8.99
C SER A 219 -15.85 -18.00 7.93
N MET A 220 -15.08 -18.12 6.85
CA MET A 220 -15.14 -17.25 5.68
C MET A 220 -15.48 -18.07 4.43
N PRO A 221 -16.20 -17.48 3.46
CA PRO A 221 -16.54 -18.17 2.24
C PRO A 221 -15.29 -18.41 1.40
N GLN A 222 -15.20 -19.59 0.80
CA GLN A 222 -14.13 -19.95 -0.13
C GLN A 222 -14.43 -19.38 -1.51
N ILE A 223 -13.39 -18.99 -2.24
CA ILE A 223 -13.49 -18.48 -3.61
C ILE A 223 -12.81 -19.49 -4.50
N ARG A 224 -13.55 -20.13 -5.41
CA ARG A 224 -13.01 -21.10 -6.35
C ARG A 224 -13.24 -20.63 -7.78
N ARG A 225 -12.17 -20.56 -8.56
CA ARG A 225 -12.25 -20.39 -10.00
C ARG A 225 -12.87 -21.64 -10.64
N LEU A 226 -13.91 -21.46 -11.44
CA LEU A 226 -14.60 -22.56 -12.14
C LEU A 226 -14.15 -22.68 -13.59
N ALA A 227 -14.08 -21.55 -14.29
CA ALA A 227 -13.73 -21.51 -15.71
C ALA A 227 -13.15 -20.14 -16.08
N CYS A 228 -12.26 -20.12 -17.07
CA CYS A 228 -11.75 -18.92 -17.71
C CYS A 228 -11.83 -19.12 -19.24
N PRO A 229 -11.87 -18.03 -20.03
CA PRO A 229 -11.80 -18.09 -21.49
C PRO A 229 -10.53 -18.78 -22.01
#